data_AF-A0A6C0JL66-F1
#
_entry.id   AF-A0A6C0JL66-F1
#
_cell.length_a   1.000
_cell.length_b   1.000
_cell.length_c   1.000
_cell.angle_alpha   90.00
_cell.angle_beta   90.00
_cell.angle_gamma   90.00
#
_symmetry.space_group_name_H-M   'P 1'
#
loop_
_entity.id
_entity.type
_entity.pdbx_description
1 polymer ?
#
loop_
_entity_poly.entity_id
_entity_poly.type
_entity_poly.pdbx_seq_one_letter_code
_entity_poly.pdbx_strand_id
1 'polypeptide(L)'
;MELIKFKGTLYGKLENQLFVWEAAWDSFRPIESIGWNGKEIIGVDTKYKQDIFDPYYGYGSPEMKQLCRRLTDITELNVPESGNISWLKGEFWRDRNCSFAFECSSRSVQSWKKYIGYMNSRAKTLRKIPGNRVTRRKL
;
A
#
# COMPACT_ATOMS: atom_id res chain seq x y z
N MET A 1 11.37 -0.48 -14.44
CA MET A 1 10.43 -0.78 -13.33
C MET A 1 10.22 0.50 -12.56
N GLU A 2 8.99 0.86 -12.23
CA GLU A 2 8.76 2.00 -11.32
C GLU A 2 9.02 1.53 -9.89
N LEU A 3 9.73 2.32 -9.09
CA LEU A 3 10.10 1.98 -7.71
C LEU A 3 9.57 3.04 -6.74
N ILE A 4 9.04 2.59 -5.61
CA ILE A 4 8.58 3.46 -4.53
C ILE A 4 9.04 2.87 -3.21
N LYS A 5 9.82 3.63 -2.44
CA LYS A 5 10.12 3.31 -1.06
C LYS A 5 9.05 3.93 -0.16
N PHE A 6 8.38 3.13 0.65
CA PHE A 6 7.30 3.59 1.52
C PHE A 6 7.37 2.89 2.87
N LYS A 7 7.47 3.69 3.92
CA LYS A 7 7.67 3.28 5.32
C LYS A 7 8.82 2.28 5.48
N GLY A 8 9.91 2.49 4.75
CA GLY A 8 11.08 1.60 4.76
C GLY A 8 10.98 0.36 3.86
N THR A 9 9.81 0.06 3.30
CA THR A 9 9.61 -1.05 2.35
C THR A 9 9.75 -0.56 0.91
N LEU A 10 10.55 -1.23 0.10
CA LEU A 10 10.68 -0.92 -1.33
C LEU A 10 9.69 -1.75 -2.13
N TYR A 11 8.82 -1.06 -2.87
CA TYR A 11 7.86 -1.65 -3.79
C TYR A 11 8.29 -1.37 -5.23
N GLY A 12 8.05 -2.34 -6.10
CA GLY A 12 8.28 -2.23 -7.53
C GLY A 12 6.99 -2.48 -8.31
N LYS A 13 6.86 -1.81 -9.46
CA LYS A 13 5.79 -2.08 -10.42
C LYS A 13 6.36 -2.18 -11.82
N LEU A 14 6.12 -3.33 -12.45
CA LEU A 14 6.41 -3.56 -13.85
C LEU A 14 5.10 -3.88 -14.55
N GLU A 15 4.67 -2.99 -15.44
CA GLU A 15 3.37 -3.10 -16.14
C GLU A 15 2.20 -3.26 -15.16
N ASN A 16 1.60 -4.45 -15.09
CA ASN A 16 0.51 -4.79 -14.18
C ASN A 16 0.94 -5.67 -12.98
N GLN A 17 2.20 -6.09 -12.93
CA GLN A 17 2.72 -6.91 -11.84
C GLN A 17 3.39 -6.03 -10.77
N LEU A 18 3.05 -6.31 -9.52
CA LEU A 18 3.65 -5.66 -8.36
C LEU A 18 4.71 -6.56 -7.75
N PHE A 19 5.70 -5.92 -7.14
CA PHE A 19 6.82 -6.56 -6.45
C PHE A 19 7.09 -5.87 -5.12
N VAL A 20 7.64 -6.63 -4.19
CA VAL A 20 8.20 -6.13 -2.93
C VAL A 20 9.64 -6.58 -2.81
N TRP A 21 10.51 -5.69 -2.36
CA TRP A 21 11.87 -6.03 -2.01
C TRP A 21 11.90 -6.77 -0.68
N GLU A 22 12.47 -7.97 -0.66
CA GLU A 22 12.66 -8.75 0.55
C GLU A 22 14.14 -8.79 0.91
N ALA A 23 14.54 -8.02 1.92
CA ALA A 23 15.93 -7.93 2.34
C ALA A 23 16.49 -9.29 2.81
N ALA A 24 15.64 -10.15 3.39
CA ALA A 24 16.07 -11.48 3.83
C ALA A 24 16.45 -12.41 2.67
N TRP A 25 15.92 -12.15 1.47
CA TRP A 25 16.16 -12.98 0.28
C TRP A 25 17.06 -12.27 -0.75
N ASP A 26 17.45 -11.03 -0.46
CA ASP A 26 18.18 -10.14 -1.35
C ASP A 26 17.59 -10.14 -2.77
N SER A 27 16.26 -10.08 -2.85
CA SER A 27 15.54 -10.25 -4.11
C SER A 27 14.15 -9.65 -4.07
N PHE A 28 13.66 -9.20 -5.23
CA PHE A 28 12.26 -8.89 -5.40
C PHE A 28 11.39 -10.15 -5.33
N ARG A 29 10.19 -10.00 -4.78
CA ARG A 29 9.15 -11.04 -4.76
C ARG A 29 7.87 -10.49 -5.38
N PRO A 30 7.16 -11.27 -6.20
CA PRO A 30 5.87 -10.86 -6.73
C PRO A 30 4.84 -10.73 -5.60
N ILE A 31 3.97 -9.73 -5.72
CA ILE A 31 2.82 -9.52 -4.84
C ILE A 31 1.57 -9.28 -5.68
N GLU A 32 0.41 -9.62 -5.16
CA GLU A 32 -0.86 -9.43 -5.85
C GLU A 32 -1.35 -8.00 -5.74
N SER A 33 -1.27 -7.46 -4.52
CA SER A 33 -1.78 -6.12 -4.21
C SER A 33 -1.02 -5.53 -3.02
N ILE A 34 -1.21 -4.23 -2.80
CA ILE A 34 -0.70 -3.52 -1.63
C ILE A 34 -1.92 -2.96 -0.91
N GLY A 35 -2.03 -3.20 0.39
CA GLY A 35 -3.22 -2.79 1.13
C GLY A 35 -3.04 -2.70 2.63
N TRP A 36 -4.02 -2.09 3.28
CA TRP A 36 -4.13 -1.93 4.72
C TRP A 36 -4.64 -3.22 5.38
N ASN A 37 -3.88 -3.76 6.33
CA ASN A 37 -4.26 -4.95 7.10
C ASN A 37 -4.95 -4.64 8.44
N GLY A 38 -5.17 -3.37 8.78
CA GLY A 38 -5.69 -2.93 10.08
C GLY A 38 -4.63 -2.28 11.00
N LYS A 39 -3.35 -2.41 10.65
CA LYS A 39 -2.21 -1.86 11.41
C LYS A 39 -1.21 -1.13 10.52
N GLU A 40 -0.88 -1.69 9.36
CA GLU A 40 0.09 -1.15 8.43
C GLU A 40 -0.28 -1.47 6.97
N ILE A 41 0.40 -0.82 6.04
CA ILE A 41 0.30 -1.13 4.61
C ILE A 41 1.26 -2.28 4.33
N ILE A 42 0.75 -3.38 3.79
CA ILE A 42 1.52 -4.58 3.46
C ILE A 42 1.33 -4.95 1.99
N GLY A 43 2.32 -5.64 1.42
CA GLY A 43 2.16 -6.37 0.17
C GLY A 43 1.47 -7.71 0.44
N VAL A 44 0.44 -8.04 -0.34
CA VAL A 44 -0.28 -9.31 -0.26
C VAL A 44 0.40 -10.30 -1.18
N ASP A 45 1.04 -11.31 -0.59
CA ASP A 45 1.82 -12.34 -1.31
C ASP A 45 1.33 -13.77 -1.03
N THR A 46 0.13 -13.91 -0.46
CA THR A 46 -0.48 -15.18 -0.04
C THR A 46 -0.53 -16.21 -1.17
N LYS A 47 -0.84 -15.78 -2.40
CA LYS A 47 -0.84 -16.66 -3.58
C LYS A 47 0.51 -17.29 -3.89
N TYR A 48 1.61 -16.59 -3.59
CA TYR A 48 2.96 -17.08 -3.87
C TYR A 48 3.54 -17.88 -2.70
N LYS A 49 2.84 -17.98 -1.57
CA LYS A 49 3.30 -18.63 -0.32
C LYS A 49 2.40 -19.76 0.15
N GLN A 50 1.74 -20.47 -0.77
CA GLN A 50 0.78 -21.52 -0.40
C GLN A 50 1.44 -22.80 0.13
N ASP A 51 2.54 -23.25 -0.49
CA ASP A 51 3.25 -24.46 -0.11
C ASP A 51 4.74 -24.16 0.14
N ILE A 52 5.18 -24.36 1.37
CA ILE A 52 6.57 -24.14 1.80
C ILE A 52 7.57 -25.10 1.14
N PHE A 53 7.09 -26.24 0.60
CA PHE A 53 7.94 -27.23 -0.07
C PHE A 53 8.02 -27.00 -1.58
N ASP A 54 7.33 -25.98 -2.12
CA ASP A 54 7.45 -25.59 -3.52
C ASP A 54 8.88 -25.11 -3.81
N PRO A 55 9.58 -25.69 -4.81
CA PRO A 55 10.89 -25.20 -5.28
C PRO A 55 10.90 -23.71 -5.68
N TYR A 56 9.72 -23.15 -5.98
CA TYR A 56 9.49 -21.76 -6.36
C TYR A 56 8.69 -20.99 -5.30
N TYR A 57 8.72 -21.43 -4.04
CA TYR A 57 8.09 -20.73 -2.92
C TYR A 57 8.44 -19.23 -2.89
N GLY A 58 7.41 -18.41 -2.76
CA GLY A 58 7.48 -16.95 -2.79
C GLY A 58 7.57 -16.33 -4.19
N TYR A 59 7.73 -17.13 -5.25
CA TYR A 59 7.77 -16.67 -6.65
C TYR A 59 6.62 -17.25 -7.49
N GLY A 60 6.14 -18.46 -7.15
CA GLY A 60 5.03 -19.16 -7.82
C GLY A 60 5.36 -19.79 -9.17
N SER A 61 6.45 -19.40 -9.84
CA SER A 61 6.92 -20.05 -11.07
C SER A 61 8.43 -19.89 -11.30
N PRO A 62 9.07 -20.79 -12.06
CA PRO A 62 10.48 -20.66 -12.46
C PRO A 62 10.74 -19.37 -13.25
N GLU A 63 9.82 -19.00 -14.14
CA GLU A 63 9.92 -17.81 -14.98
C GLU A 63 9.89 -16.53 -14.13
N MET A 64 8.98 -16.47 -13.15
CA MET A 64 8.86 -15.33 -12.25
C MET A 64 10.10 -15.18 -11.36
N LYS A 65 10.68 -16.29 -10.92
CA LYS A 65 11.94 -16.30 -10.17
C LYS A 65 13.10 -15.74 -11.00
N GLN A 66 13.22 -16.13 -12.26
CA GLN A 66 14.22 -15.56 -13.17
C GLN A 66 13.99 -14.07 -13.41
N LEU A 67 12.74 -13.67 -13.61
CA LEU A 67 12.38 -12.26 -13.79
C LEU A 67 12.75 -11.43 -12.55
N CYS A 68 12.43 -11.92 -11.34
CA CYS A 68 12.77 -11.23 -10.09
C CYS A 68 14.28 -11.08 -9.90
N ARG A 69 15.08 -12.09 -10.28
CA ARG A 69 16.54 -12.00 -10.28
C ARG A 69 17.04 -10.91 -11.23
N ARG A 70 16.59 -10.94 -12.49
CA ARG A 70 16.96 -9.90 -13.47
C ARG A 70 16.57 -8.50 -12.99
N LEU A 71 15.39 -8.35 -12.39
CA LEU A 71 14.96 -7.08 -11.82
C LEU A 71 15.91 -6.63 -10.71
N THR A 72 16.25 -7.54 -9.80
CA THR A 72 17.17 -7.27 -8.70
C THR A 72 18.53 -6.75 -9.21
N ASP A 73 19.07 -7.38 -10.24
CA ASP A 73 20.38 -7.02 -10.80
C ASP A 73 20.39 -5.65 -11.49
N ILE A 74 19.27 -5.28 -12.13
CA ILE A 74 19.17 -4.07 -12.96
C ILE A 74 18.72 -2.86 -12.13
N THR A 75 18.05 -3.07 -11.00
CA THR A 75 17.44 -1.97 -10.23
C THR A 75 18.35 -1.40 -9.18
N GLU A 76 18.48 -0.07 -9.16
CA GLU A 76 19.14 0.64 -8.07
C GLU A 76 18.21 0.72 -6.84
N LEU A 77 18.67 0.21 -5.70
CA LEU A 77 17.88 0.16 -4.46
C LEU A 77 17.84 1.49 -3.69
N ASN A 78 18.65 2.48 -4.10
CA ASN A 78 18.77 3.79 -3.45
C ASN A 78 17.64 4.76 -3.84
N VAL A 79 16.40 4.37 -3.54
CA VAL A 79 15.20 5.16 -3.82
C VAL A 79 14.84 6.01 -2.60
N PRO A 80 14.54 7.32 -2.77
CA PRO A 80 14.13 8.17 -1.68
C PRO A 80 12.78 7.74 -1.08
N GLU A 81 12.59 8.05 0.20
CA GLU A 81 11.35 7.75 0.92
C GLU A 81 10.18 8.56 0.35
N SER A 82 9.13 7.89 -0.09
CA SER A 82 7.89 8.49 -0.57
C SER A 82 6.84 8.53 0.55
N GLY A 83 6.06 9.62 0.59
CA GLY A 83 4.93 9.76 1.49
C GLY A 83 3.66 9.02 1.04
N ASN A 84 3.61 8.51 -0.20
CA ASN A 84 2.45 7.82 -0.74
C ASN A 84 2.84 6.80 -1.84
N ILE A 85 1.97 5.80 -2.04
CA ILE A 85 2.06 4.83 -3.13
C ILE A 85 0.98 5.19 -4.15
N SER A 86 1.39 5.72 -5.31
CA SER A 86 0.45 6.19 -6.35
C SER A 86 -0.38 5.07 -6.98
N TRP A 87 0.09 3.82 -6.90
CA TRP A 87 -0.60 2.66 -7.46
C TRP A 87 -1.61 2.00 -6.52
N LEU A 88 -1.83 2.54 -5.33
CA LEU A 88 -2.87 2.08 -4.41
C LEU A 88 -4.25 2.26 -5.06
N LYS A 89 -4.75 1.18 -5.66
CA LYS A 89 -6.14 1.09 -6.12
C LYS A 89 -6.98 0.56 -4.98
N GLY A 90 -7.96 1.34 -4.56
CA GLY A 90 -8.77 1.02 -3.39
C GLY A 90 -10.14 1.65 -3.44
N GLU A 91 -10.97 1.23 -2.50
CA GLU A 91 -12.33 1.73 -2.34
C GLU A 91 -12.31 3.05 -1.56
N PHE A 92 -13.33 3.89 -1.79
CA PHE A 92 -13.49 5.09 -0.98
C PHE A 92 -13.94 4.71 0.43
N TRP A 93 -13.05 4.88 1.40
CA TRP A 93 -13.31 4.60 2.81
C TRP A 93 -13.39 5.90 3.60
N ARG A 94 -14.63 6.32 3.88
CA ARG A 94 -15.02 7.55 4.58
C ARG A 94 -14.62 8.83 3.84
N ASP A 95 -13.35 9.21 3.86
CA ASP A 95 -12.87 10.50 3.38
C ASP A 95 -11.71 10.41 2.37
N ARG A 96 -11.32 9.18 1.99
CA ARG A 96 -10.16 8.89 1.13
C ARG A 96 -10.23 7.49 0.53
N ASN A 97 -9.45 7.26 -0.53
CA ASN A 97 -9.26 5.91 -1.05
C ASN A 97 -8.34 5.10 -0.12
N CYS A 98 -8.72 3.84 0.10
CA CYS A 98 -7.97 2.87 0.88
C CYS A 98 -8.05 1.52 0.17
N SER A 99 -6.89 0.91 -0.11
CA SER A 99 -6.83 -0.48 -0.53
C SER A 99 -6.74 -1.35 0.72
N PHE A 100 -7.55 -2.39 0.84
CA PHE A 100 -7.51 -3.31 1.99
C PHE A 100 -6.73 -4.56 1.58
N ALA A 101 -5.82 -5.02 2.44
CA ALA A 101 -5.00 -6.19 2.15
C ALA A 101 -5.84 -7.48 2.07
N PHE A 102 -6.83 -7.58 2.95
CA PHE A 102 -7.74 -8.73 3.05
C PHE A 102 -9.18 -8.27 3.20
N GLU A 103 -10.14 -9.09 2.79
CA GLU A 103 -11.57 -8.81 2.98
C GLU A 103 -11.95 -8.67 4.46
N CYS A 104 -11.28 -9.44 5.33
CA CYS A 104 -11.48 -9.41 6.78
C CYS A 104 -10.79 -8.23 7.48
N SER A 105 -10.10 -7.34 6.75
CA SER A 105 -9.44 -6.17 7.33
C SER A 105 -10.47 -5.26 8.00
N SER A 106 -10.23 -4.87 9.27
CA SER A 106 -11.19 -4.07 10.03
C SER A 106 -11.51 -2.74 9.35
N ARG A 107 -12.78 -2.52 9.00
CA ARG A 107 -13.31 -1.25 8.44
C ARG A 107 -13.89 -0.30 9.51
N SER A 108 -13.62 -0.59 10.78
CA SER A 108 -14.11 0.19 11.93
C SER A 108 -13.57 1.62 11.98
N VAL A 109 -14.25 2.50 12.73
CA VAL A 109 -13.78 3.88 12.98
C VAL A 109 -12.39 3.89 13.61
N GLN A 110 -12.13 2.97 14.53
CA GLN A 110 -10.83 2.84 15.20
C GLN A 110 -9.73 2.47 14.21
N SER A 111 -10.00 1.52 13.29
CA SER A 111 -9.08 1.17 12.21
C SER A 111 -8.80 2.35 11.28
N TRP A 112 -9.82 3.15 10.95
CA TRP A 112 -9.65 4.36 10.13
C TRP A 112 -8.76 5.39 10.81
N LYS A 113 -8.92 5.63 12.13
CA LYS A 113 -8.03 6.53 12.87
C LYS A 113 -6.58 6.03 12.85
N LYS A 114 -6.36 4.71 12.98
CA LYS A 114 -5.03 4.10 12.85
C LYS A 114 -4.44 4.31 11.47
N TYR A 115 -5.23 4.08 10.42
CA TYR A 115 -4.83 4.32 9.03
C TYR A 115 -4.38 5.75 8.79
N ILE A 116 -5.16 6.73 9.27
CA ILE A 116 -4.83 8.16 9.17
C ILE A 116 -3.50 8.48 9.86
N GLY A 117 -3.30 7.98 11.08
CA GLY A 117 -2.05 8.14 11.81
C GLY A 117 -0.87 7.51 11.08
N TYR A 118 -1.05 6.29 10.56
CA TYR A 118 -0.02 5.56 9.81
C TYR A 118 0.42 6.31 8.54
N MET A 119 -0.55 6.80 7.77
CA MET A 119 -0.33 7.60 6.55
C MET A 119 0.18 9.03 6.85
N ASN A 120 0.37 9.40 8.12
CA ASN A 120 0.74 10.75 8.58
C ASN A 120 -0.15 11.85 7.96
N SER A 121 -1.44 11.56 7.89
CA SER A 121 -2.44 12.40 7.24
C SER A 121 -3.38 13.00 8.27
N ARG A 122 -4.03 14.13 7.97
CA ARG A 122 -5.11 14.68 8.80
C ARG A 122 -6.47 14.20 8.30
N ALA A 123 -7.42 14.03 9.22
CA ALA A 123 -8.81 13.77 8.86
C ALA A 123 -9.37 14.95 8.06
N LYS A 124 -10.00 14.69 6.92
CA LYS A 124 -10.69 15.73 6.16
C LYS A 124 -12.06 15.94 6.79
N THR A 125 -12.17 16.95 7.65
CA THR A 125 -13.49 17.40 8.13
C THR A 125 -14.14 18.25 7.04
N LEU A 126 -15.44 18.05 6.78
CA LEU A 126 -16.23 18.99 5.98
C LEU A 126 -16.00 20.40 6.53
N ARG A 127 -15.55 21.33 5.67
CA ARG A 127 -15.41 22.73 6.07
C ARG A 127 -16.79 23.21 6.52
N LYS A 128 -16.91 23.69 7.76
CA LYS A 128 -18.14 24.35 8.21
C LYS A 128 -18.40 25.51 7.25
N ILE A 129 -19.56 25.49 6.60
CA ILE A 129 -20.06 26.65 5.84
C ILE A 129 -20.09 27.82 6.83
N PRO A 130 -19.46 28.97 6.52
CA PRO A 130 -19.54 30.13 7.39
C PRO A 130 -21.02 30.54 7.51
N GLY A 131 -21.59 30.33 8.70
CA GLY A 131 -22.96 30.74 8.98
C GLY A 131 -22.98 32.26 9.05
N ASN A 132 -23.47 32.91 8.01
CA ASN A 132 -23.82 34.33 8.06
C ASN A 132 -25.00 34.49 9.04
N ARG A 133 -24.71 34.59 10.34
CA ARG A 133 -25.67 35.10 11.32
C ARG A 133 -25.79 36.60 11.11
N VAL A 134 -26.66 36.99 10.18
CA VAL A 134 -27.14 38.36 10.09
C VAL A 134 -28.07 38.59 11.29
N THR A 135 -27.56 39.21 12.34
CA THR A 135 -28.40 39.79 13.40
C THR A 135 -29.18 40.96 12.80
N ARG A 136 -30.47 40.75 12.49
CA ARG A 136 -31.38 41.87 12.19
C ARG A 136 -31.66 42.60 13.51
N ARG A 137 -31.18 43.84 13.64
CA ARG A 137 -31.67 44.76 14.68
C ARG A 137 -33.15 45.04 14.39
N LYS A 138 -34.02 44.87 15.38
CA LYS A 138 -35.40 45.35 15.30
C LYS A 138 -35.34 46.88 15.29
N LEU A 139 -35.76 47.49 14.18
CA LEU A 139 -36.20 48.88 14.14
C LEU A 139 -37.64 48.95 14.65
#